data_AF-A0A971NI41-F1
#
_entry.id   AF-A0A971NI41-F1
#
_cell.length_a   1.000
_cell.length_b   1.000
_cell.length_c   1.000
_cell.angle_alpha   90.00
_cell.angle_beta   90.00
_cell.angle_gamma   90.00
#
_symmetry.space_group_name_H-M   'P 1'
#
loop_
_entity.id
_entity.type
_entity.pdbx_description
1 polymer ?
#
loop_
_entity_poly.entity_id
_entity_poly.type
_entity_poly.pdbx_seq_one_letter_code
_entity_poly.pdbx_strand_id
1 'polypeptide(L)'
;MRVSRNSKWFIKLGLAFFLISVTVYSLFYLLFHDADFVYHHFLIDLAFLPIDVFLVATVFERLIHRREEAARAERMQLIIGAFFHEVGTDLVKSLAANYAHAVRPEHRMSDTWTKADFDHLRNTLKEIIPRLRISAAGLLQLRDFLFTKREYLLNLMANDNLMESERFSQLLLAIFHLFEELDLRKDLQNLMPSDLEHLSEDIRRVYLLLNEQWIDYLFHLKQNAPYLFSLAVRTNPFDPEARVEVG
;
A
#
# COMPACT_ATOMS: atom_id res chain seq x y z
N MET A 1 26.36 -3.92 -7.11
CA MET A 1 27.20 -2.73 -7.41
C MET A 1 27.45 -2.61 -8.93
N ARG A 2 26.59 -1.88 -9.65
CA ARG A 2 26.77 -1.54 -11.09
C ARG A 2 26.89 -0.01 -11.22
N VAL A 3 28.05 0.54 -10.87
CA VAL A 3 28.33 1.99 -10.88
C VAL A 3 29.09 2.43 -12.16
N SER A 4 29.51 1.51 -13.02
CA SER A 4 30.61 1.79 -13.96
C SER A 4 30.27 2.59 -15.23
N ARG A 5 29.00 2.83 -15.57
CA ARG A 5 28.64 3.56 -16.81
C ARG A 5 28.13 5.00 -16.59
N ASN A 6 27.53 5.30 -15.44
CA ASN A 6 27.04 6.66 -15.12
C ASN A 6 28.12 7.58 -14.53
N SER A 7 29.17 7.04 -13.91
CA SER A 7 30.21 7.90 -13.29
C SER A 7 31.03 8.71 -14.30
N LYS A 8 31.30 8.16 -15.49
CA LYS A 8 32.13 8.82 -16.51
C LYS A 8 31.49 10.08 -17.10
N TRP A 9 30.15 10.13 -17.23
CA TRP A 9 29.47 11.32 -17.75
C TRP A 9 29.48 12.45 -16.70
N PHE A 10 29.27 12.10 -15.43
CA PHE A 10 29.26 13.05 -14.32
C PHE A 10 30.62 13.74 -14.16
N ILE A 11 31.71 12.97 -14.27
CA ILE A 11 33.08 13.51 -14.24
C ILE A 11 33.33 14.45 -15.43
N LYS A 12 32.88 14.08 -16.63
CA LYS A 12 33.01 14.95 -17.82
C LYS A 12 32.23 16.25 -17.68
N LEU A 13 31.03 16.19 -17.10
CA LEU A 13 30.21 17.37 -16.84
C LEU A 13 30.86 18.28 -15.79
N GLY A 14 31.38 17.72 -14.70
CA GLY A 14 32.12 18.46 -13.69
C GLY A 14 33.35 19.16 -14.27
N LEU A 15 34.10 18.47 -15.14
CA LEU A 15 35.24 19.05 -15.85
C LEU A 15 34.82 20.18 -16.80
N ALA A 16 33.71 20.01 -17.53
CA ALA A 16 33.19 21.05 -18.40
C ALA A 16 32.79 22.31 -17.62
N PHE A 17 32.09 22.18 -16.49
CA PHE A 17 31.75 23.31 -15.63
C PHE A 17 32.97 23.98 -15.01
N PHE A 18 33.97 23.20 -14.60
CA PHE A 18 35.24 23.74 -14.12
C PHE A 18 35.93 24.59 -15.20
N LEU A 19 36.03 24.08 -16.43
CA LEU A 19 36.64 24.82 -17.55
C LEU A 19 35.86 26.10 -17.89
N ILE A 20 34.53 26.05 -17.84
CA ILE A 20 33.68 27.24 -18.03
C ILE A 20 33.97 28.27 -16.95
N SER A 21 34.00 27.86 -15.68
CA SER A 21 34.31 28.76 -14.56
C SER A 21 35.69 29.43 -14.71
N VAL A 22 36.74 28.64 -15.02
CA VAL A 22 38.09 29.17 -15.28
C VAL A 22 38.09 30.17 -16.44
N THR A 23 37.36 29.86 -17.52
CA THR A 23 37.27 30.74 -18.69
C THR A 23 36.57 32.06 -18.35
N VAL A 24 35.49 32.03 -17.58
CA VAL A 24 34.76 33.22 -17.15
C VAL A 24 35.61 34.11 -16.25
N TYR A 25 36.28 33.55 -15.23
CA TYR A 25 37.18 34.34 -14.38
C TYR A 25 38.36 34.91 -15.17
N SER A 26 38.92 34.15 -16.13
CA SER A 26 40.00 34.63 -17.00
C SER A 26 39.56 35.78 -17.90
N LEU A 27 38.37 35.68 -18.50
CA LEU A 27 37.80 36.74 -19.34
C LEU A 27 37.52 38.00 -18.52
N PHE A 28 36.97 37.86 -17.31
CA PHE A 28 36.74 38.98 -16.40
C PHE A 28 38.05 39.70 -16.08
N TYR A 29 39.11 38.94 -15.74
CA TYR A 29 40.42 39.51 -15.50
C TYR A 29 40.98 40.27 -16.73
N LEU A 30 40.86 39.72 -17.94
CA LEU A 30 41.32 40.39 -19.17
C LEU A 30 40.54 41.67 -19.51
N LEU A 31 39.26 41.75 -19.14
CA LEU A 31 38.43 42.93 -19.42
C LEU A 31 38.65 44.06 -18.41
N PHE A 32 38.76 43.73 -17.12
CA PHE A 32 38.78 44.72 -16.03
C PHE A 32 40.15 44.92 -15.39
N HIS A 33 41.11 44.01 -15.62
CA HIS A 33 42.47 44.01 -15.07
C HIS A 33 42.53 44.10 -13.52
N ASP A 34 41.46 43.73 -12.83
CA ASP A 34 41.33 43.79 -11.37
C ASP A 34 41.49 42.39 -10.74
N ALA A 35 42.73 42.04 -10.40
CA ALA A 35 43.04 40.75 -9.75
C ALA A 35 42.54 40.68 -8.31
N ASP A 36 42.58 41.81 -7.58
CA ASP A 36 42.21 41.86 -6.17
C ASP A 36 40.71 41.61 -6.00
N PHE A 37 39.89 42.18 -6.89
CA PHE A 37 38.47 41.91 -6.93
C PHE A 37 38.18 40.42 -7.17
N VAL A 38 38.82 39.79 -8.16
CA VAL A 38 38.61 38.36 -8.48
C VAL A 38 39.04 37.47 -7.31
N TYR A 39 40.20 37.74 -6.71
CA TYR A 39 40.73 36.97 -5.60
C TYR A 39 39.83 37.03 -4.36
N HIS A 40 39.37 38.23 -3.99
CA HIS A 40 38.52 38.41 -2.81
C HIS A 40 37.17 37.69 -2.98
N HIS A 41 36.53 37.81 -4.14
CA HIS A 41 35.26 37.13 -4.41
C HIS A 41 35.41 35.61 -4.48
N PHE A 42 36.48 35.11 -5.12
CA PHE A 42 36.77 33.67 -5.14
C PHE A 42 36.92 33.09 -3.72
N LEU A 43 37.59 33.80 -2.82
CA LEU A 43 37.72 33.36 -1.42
C LEU A 43 36.39 33.36 -0.67
N ILE A 44 35.52 34.34 -0.91
CA ILE A 44 34.17 34.39 -0.32
C ILE A 44 33.34 33.21 -0.83
N ASP A 45 33.33 32.97 -2.15
CA ASP A 45 32.61 31.85 -2.76
C ASP A 45 33.11 30.50 -2.21
N LEU A 46 34.44 30.35 -2.09
CA LEU A 46 35.06 29.15 -1.53
C LEU A 46 34.70 28.94 -0.05
N ALA A 47 34.63 30.02 0.74
CA ALA A 47 34.24 29.96 2.14
C ALA A 47 32.76 29.61 2.32
N PHE A 48 31.89 30.01 1.38
CA PHE A 48 30.46 29.72 1.41
C PHE A 48 30.10 28.34 0.83
N LEU A 49 30.97 27.77 -0.02
CA LEU A 49 30.78 26.46 -0.67
C LEU A 49 30.32 25.33 0.28
N PRO A 50 30.84 25.16 1.52
CA PRO A 50 30.36 24.11 2.42
C PRO A 50 28.87 24.26 2.79
N ILE A 51 28.41 25.50 2.96
CA ILE A 51 27.02 25.81 3.27
C ILE A 51 26.13 25.51 2.06
N ASP A 52 26.56 25.95 0.87
CA ASP A 52 25.84 25.71 -0.38
C ASP A 52 25.69 24.21 -0.66
N VAL A 53 26.79 23.46 -0.60
CA VAL A 53 26.77 22.01 -0.85
C VAL A 53 25.86 21.31 0.14
N PHE A 54 25.93 21.66 1.43
CA PHE A 54 25.06 21.07 2.45
C PHE A 54 23.57 21.38 2.20
N LEU A 55 23.24 22.66 1.92
CA LEU A 55 21.87 23.09 1.69
C LEU A 55 21.29 22.40 0.45
N VAL A 56 22.02 22.44 -0.67
CA VAL A 56 21.64 21.83 -1.92
C VAL A 56 21.48 20.32 -1.76
N ALA A 57 22.47 19.63 -1.16
CA ALA A 57 22.40 18.20 -0.93
C ALA A 57 21.19 17.80 -0.07
N THR A 58 20.93 18.51 1.03
CA THR A 58 19.80 18.23 1.93
C THR A 58 18.46 18.43 1.23
N VAL A 59 18.33 19.50 0.42
CA VAL A 59 17.09 19.76 -0.34
C VAL A 59 16.89 18.68 -1.40
N PHE A 60 17.93 18.32 -2.16
CA PHE A 60 17.85 17.27 -3.17
C PHE A 60 17.53 15.90 -2.56
N GLU A 61 18.17 15.54 -1.44
CA GLU A 61 17.89 14.29 -0.73
C GLU A 61 16.43 14.22 -0.30
N ARG A 62 15.89 15.28 0.30
CA ARG A 62 14.47 15.33 0.68
C ARG A 62 13.52 15.23 -0.52
N LEU A 63 13.84 15.87 -1.64
CA LEU A 63 13.03 15.78 -2.85
C LEU A 63 13.05 14.37 -3.43
N ILE A 64 14.21 13.72 -3.47
CA ILE A 64 14.35 12.33 -3.93
C ILE A 64 13.56 11.41 -3.00
N HIS A 65 13.75 11.53 -1.68
CA HIS A 65 13.06 10.72 -0.68
C HIS A 65 11.54 10.79 -0.83
N ARG A 66 10.99 12.00 -0.96
CA ARG A 66 9.54 12.19 -1.17
C ARG A 66 9.03 11.52 -2.44
N ARG A 67 9.80 11.56 -3.53
CA ARG A 67 9.43 10.89 -4.78
C ARG A 67 9.48 9.38 -4.64
N GLU A 68 10.46 8.85 -3.91
CA GLU A 68 10.56 7.42 -3.63
C GLU A 68 9.40 6.94 -2.75
N GLU A 69 9.08 7.65 -1.66
CA GLU A 69 7.93 7.35 -0.80
C GLU A 69 6.63 7.33 -1.59
N ALA A 70 6.37 8.34 -2.42
CA ALA A 70 5.19 8.39 -3.26
C ALA A 70 5.11 7.20 -4.24
N ALA A 71 6.23 6.85 -4.89
CA ALA A 71 6.29 5.73 -5.80
C ALA A 71 6.10 4.37 -5.10
N ARG A 72 6.61 4.22 -3.87
CA ARG A 72 6.40 3.02 -3.04
C ARG A 72 4.94 2.91 -2.59
N ALA A 73 4.32 4.01 -2.17
CA ALA A 73 2.91 4.05 -1.81
C ALA A 73 2.00 3.66 -3.00
N GLU A 74 2.29 4.14 -4.21
CA GLU A 74 1.55 3.75 -5.42
C GLU A 74 1.68 2.25 -5.71
N ARG A 75 2.89 1.69 -5.60
CA ARG A 75 3.12 0.24 -5.76
C ARG A 75 2.37 -0.58 -4.72
N MET A 76 2.32 -0.12 -3.47
CA MET A 76 1.54 -0.76 -2.41
C MET A 76 0.05 -0.84 -2.78
N GLN A 77 -0.51 0.22 -3.35
CA GLN A 77 -1.92 0.24 -3.78
C GLN A 77 -2.20 -0.75 -4.91
N LEU A 78 -1.26 -0.93 -5.85
CA LEU A 78 -1.36 -1.97 -6.88
C LEU A 78 -1.34 -3.39 -6.27
N ILE A 79 -0.49 -3.62 -5.28
CA ILE A 79 -0.41 -4.90 -4.57
C ILE A 79 -1.71 -5.19 -3.81
N ILE A 80 -2.24 -4.21 -3.07
CA ILE A 80 -3.52 -4.31 -2.38
C ILE A 80 -4.65 -4.59 -3.39
N GLY A 81 -4.64 -3.91 -4.53
CA GLY A 81 -5.61 -4.15 -5.60
C GLY A 81 -5.56 -5.56 -6.17
N ALA A 82 -4.36 -6.07 -6.44
CA ALA A 82 -4.17 -7.46 -6.87
C ALA A 82 -4.67 -8.45 -5.80
N PHE A 83 -4.41 -8.18 -4.52
CA PHE A 83 -4.90 -8.99 -3.41
C PHE A 83 -6.44 -9.03 -3.37
N PHE A 84 -7.11 -7.88 -3.48
CA PHE A 84 -8.57 -7.86 -3.48
C PHE A 84 -9.18 -8.51 -4.72
N HIS A 85 -8.50 -8.46 -5.85
CA HIS A 85 -8.93 -9.15 -7.06
C HIS A 85 -8.82 -10.68 -6.93
N GLU A 86 -7.72 -11.17 -6.36
CA GLU A 86 -7.42 -12.62 -6.34
C GLU A 86 -8.00 -13.35 -5.13
N VAL A 87 -8.04 -12.70 -3.95
CA VAL A 87 -8.40 -13.34 -2.67
C VAL A 87 -9.37 -12.50 -1.87
N GLY A 88 -9.10 -11.20 -1.70
CA GLY A 88 -9.75 -10.39 -0.68
C GLY A 88 -11.26 -10.26 -0.87
N THR A 89 -11.74 -10.04 -2.11
CA THR A 89 -13.19 -9.88 -2.37
C THR A 89 -13.97 -11.16 -2.11
N ASP A 90 -13.45 -12.30 -2.58
CA ASP A 90 -14.06 -13.61 -2.36
C ASP A 90 -14.00 -14.02 -0.89
N LEU A 91 -12.93 -13.66 -0.18
CA LEU A 91 -12.81 -13.87 1.26
C LEU A 91 -13.85 -13.05 2.03
N VAL A 92 -14.04 -11.76 1.69
CA VAL A 92 -15.11 -10.95 2.27
C VAL A 92 -16.46 -11.60 2.00
N LYS A 93 -16.73 -12.03 0.76
CA LYS A 93 -18.00 -12.65 0.37
C LYS A 93 -18.26 -13.97 1.11
N SER A 94 -17.25 -14.84 1.20
CA SER A 94 -17.33 -16.13 1.89
C SER A 94 -17.61 -15.93 3.39
N LEU A 95 -16.95 -14.96 4.01
CA LEU A 95 -17.20 -14.62 5.41
C LEU A 95 -18.59 -14.00 5.55
N ALA A 96 -18.94 -13.00 4.73
CA ALA A 96 -20.24 -12.33 4.68
C ALA A 96 -21.42 -13.30 4.50
N ALA A 97 -21.27 -14.40 3.74
CA ALA A 97 -22.31 -15.41 3.58
C ALA A 97 -22.72 -16.07 4.91
N ASN A 98 -21.78 -16.24 5.85
CA ASN A 98 -22.06 -16.71 7.20
C ASN A 98 -22.80 -15.63 8.04
N TYR A 99 -22.89 -14.40 7.54
CA TYR A 99 -23.64 -13.28 8.10
C TYR A 99 -24.78 -12.81 7.19
N ALA A 100 -25.17 -13.54 6.14
CA ALA A 100 -26.06 -13.02 5.08
C ALA A 100 -27.40 -12.48 5.61
N HIS A 101 -27.84 -12.91 6.80
CA HIS A 101 -29.04 -12.41 7.46
C HIS A 101 -28.86 -11.08 8.23
N ALA A 102 -27.63 -10.57 8.35
CA ALA A 102 -27.28 -9.34 9.09
C ALA A 102 -26.88 -8.16 8.19
N VAL A 103 -26.64 -8.38 6.90
CA VAL A 103 -26.22 -7.32 5.95
C VAL A 103 -27.46 -6.59 5.44
N ARG A 104 -27.67 -5.38 5.97
CA ARG A 104 -28.78 -4.50 5.59
C ARG A 104 -28.52 -3.77 4.26
N PRO A 105 -29.57 -3.33 3.52
CA PRO A 105 -29.44 -2.55 2.29
C PRO A 105 -28.63 -1.25 2.43
N GLU A 106 -28.51 -0.75 3.67
CA GLU A 106 -27.72 0.41 4.08
C GLU A 106 -26.21 0.25 3.78
N HIS A 107 -25.73 -0.99 3.68
CA HIS A 107 -24.32 -1.31 3.36
C HIS A 107 -24.06 -1.38 1.84
N ARG A 108 -25.08 -1.13 1.00
CA ARG A 108 -24.92 -1.09 -0.46
C ARG A 108 -24.20 0.19 -0.85
N MET A 109 -22.97 0.02 -1.33
CA MET A 109 -22.18 1.13 -1.83
C MET A 109 -22.80 1.77 -3.08
N SER A 110 -22.58 3.08 -3.19
CA SER A 110 -23.02 3.89 -4.31
C SER A 110 -21.89 4.79 -4.78
N ASP A 111 -21.91 5.12 -6.07
CA ASP A 111 -20.98 6.08 -6.68
C ASP A 111 -21.02 7.46 -6.01
N THR A 112 -22.11 7.79 -5.30
CA THR A 112 -22.30 9.05 -4.57
C THR A 112 -21.68 9.08 -3.17
N TRP A 113 -21.08 7.98 -2.70
CA TRP A 113 -20.53 7.91 -1.34
C TRP A 113 -19.44 8.94 -1.09
N THR A 114 -19.53 9.60 0.05
CA THR A 114 -18.56 10.55 0.61
C THR A 114 -17.69 9.85 1.66
N LYS A 115 -16.68 10.56 2.17
CA LYS A 115 -15.86 10.04 3.28
C LYS A 115 -16.71 9.65 4.50
N ALA A 116 -17.75 10.43 4.82
CA ALA A 116 -18.63 10.15 5.95
C ALA A 116 -19.38 8.82 5.80
N ASP A 117 -19.76 8.45 4.58
CA ASP A 117 -20.44 7.18 4.30
C ASP A 117 -19.51 5.99 4.51
N PHE A 118 -18.24 6.10 4.08
CA PHE A 118 -17.22 5.08 4.35
C PHE A 118 -16.93 4.94 5.85
N ASP A 119 -16.86 6.06 6.58
CA ASP A 119 -16.65 6.04 8.03
C ASP A 119 -17.86 5.44 8.77
N HIS A 120 -19.09 5.70 8.30
CA HIS A 120 -20.29 5.06 8.82
C HIS A 120 -20.25 3.55 8.61
N LEU A 121 -19.98 3.07 7.38
CA LEU A 121 -19.84 1.65 7.08
C LEU A 121 -18.79 0.99 8.00
N ARG A 122 -17.63 1.63 8.18
CA ARG A 122 -16.56 1.14 9.05
C ARG A 122 -17.04 0.94 10.48
N ASN A 123 -17.77 1.89 11.03
CA ASN A 123 -18.28 1.81 12.40
C ASN A 123 -19.35 0.73 12.53
N THR A 124 -20.26 0.63 11.56
CA THR A 124 -21.28 -0.43 11.55
C THR A 124 -20.66 -1.82 11.52
N LEU A 125 -19.64 -2.03 10.68
CA LEU A 125 -18.92 -3.32 10.63
C LEU A 125 -18.21 -3.63 11.96
N LYS A 126 -17.63 -2.64 12.64
CA LYS A 126 -17.01 -2.83 13.97
C LYS A 126 -17.99 -3.31 15.04
N GLU A 127 -19.25 -2.94 14.94
CA GLU A 127 -20.28 -3.36 15.91
C GLU A 127 -20.84 -4.75 15.58
N ILE A 128 -20.94 -5.09 14.29
CA ILE A 128 -21.55 -6.35 13.83
C ILE A 128 -20.55 -7.50 13.88
N ILE A 129 -19.30 -7.30 13.43
CA ILE A 129 -18.30 -8.37 13.28
C ILE A 129 -18.04 -9.14 14.58
N PRO A 130 -17.91 -8.51 15.77
CA PRO A 130 -17.69 -9.23 17.02
C PRO A 130 -18.79 -10.24 17.37
N ARG A 131 -19.99 -10.10 16.79
CA ARG A 131 -21.12 -11.00 17.02
C ARG A 131 -21.15 -12.20 16.06
N LEU A 132 -20.13 -12.36 15.22
CA LEU A 132 -20.04 -13.50 14.31
C LEU A 132 -20.03 -14.82 15.06
N ARG A 133 -20.79 -15.76 14.51
CA ARG A 133 -20.65 -17.17 14.82
C ARG A 133 -20.47 -17.92 13.51
N ILE A 134 -19.33 -18.58 13.35
CA ILE A 134 -19.09 -19.44 12.20
C ILE A 134 -19.48 -20.88 12.55
N SER A 135 -20.06 -21.59 11.58
CA SER A 135 -20.37 -23.01 11.73
C SER A 135 -19.15 -23.86 11.38
N ALA A 136 -19.11 -25.11 11.86
CA ALA A 136 -18.08 -26.07 11.45
C ALA A 136 -18.02 -26.28 9.91
N ALA A 137 -19.18 -26.23 9.24
CA ALA A 137 -19.24 -26.28 7.78
C ALA A 137 -18.60 -25.04 7.14
N GLY A 138 -18.80 -23.86 7.73
CA GLY A 138 -18.15 -22.61 7.30
C GLY A 138 -16.64 -22.65 7.49
N LEU A 139 -16.13 -23.26 8.57
CA LEU A 139 -14.69 -23.47 8.79
C LEU A 139 -14.06 -24.33 7.70
N LEU A 140 -14.73 -25.41 7.28
CA LEU A 140 -14.26 -26.28 6.20
C LEU A 140 -14.20 -25.54 4.86
N GLN A 141 -15.26 -24.79 4.52
CA GLN A 141 -15.29 -23.99 3.29
C GLN A 141 -14.17 -22.94 3.27
N LEU A 142 -13.96 -22.27 4.42
CA LEU A 142 -12.91 -21.27 4.56
C LEU A 142 -11.51 -21.89 4.42
N ARG A 143 -11.26 -23.03 5.06
CA ARG A 143 -9.99 -23.76 4.93
C ARG A 143 -9.74 -24.13 3.46
N ASP A 144 -10.71 -24.75 2.81
CA ASP A 144 -10.55 -25.23 1.45
C ASP A 144 -10.31 -24.04 0.49
N PHE A 145 -11.01 -22.92 0.67
CA PHE A 145 -10.76 -21.68 -0.06
C PHE A 145 -9.33 -21.16 0.15
N LEU A 146 -8.89 -20.99 1.40
CA LEU A 146 -7.55 -20.48 1.72
C LEU A 146 -6.45 -21.41 1.20
N PHE A 147 -6.67 -22.72 1.22
CA PHE A 147 -5.75 -23.70 0.66
C PHE A 147 -5.54 -23.49 -0.85
N THR A 148 -6.61 -23.21 -1.61
CA THR A 148 -6.46 -22.91 -3.05
C THR A 148 -5.69 -21.63 -3.33
N LYS A 149 -5.67 -20.67 -2.39
CA LYS A 149 -4.98 -19.38 -2.52
C LYS A 149 -3.60 -19.33 -1.85
N ARG A 150 -3.15 -20.44 -1.26
CA ARG A 150 -1.92 -20.52 -0.47
C ARG A 150 -0.68 -20.01 -1.21
N GLU A 151 -0.45 -20.48 -2.43
CA GLU A 151 0.75 -20.10 -3.21
C GLU A 151 0.76 -18.60 -3.50
N TYR A 152 -0.39 -18.04 -3.88
CA TYR A 152 -0.55 -16.61 -4.12
C TYR A 152 -0.24 -15.79 -2.86
N LEU A 153 -0.82 -16.17 -1.72
CA LEU A 153 -0.59 -15.50 -0.44
C LEU A 153 0.89 -15.57 -0.02
N LEU A 154 1.57 -16.69 -0.28
CA LEU A 154 2.98 -16.87 0.10
C LEU A 154 3.89 -15.98 -0.75
N ASN A 155 3.63 -15.92 -2.05
CA ASN A 155 4.32 -15.02 -2.97
C ASN A 155 4.08 -13.55 -2.61
N LEU A 156 2.89 -13.23 -2.12
CA LEU A 156 2.53 -11.88 -1.67
C LEU A 156 3.29 -11.47 -0.41
N MET A 157 3.44 -12.36 0.58
CA MET A 157 4.26 -12.10 1.78
C MET A 157 5.75 -11.91 1.47
N ALA A 158 6.25 -12.56 0.42
CA ALA A 158 7.63 -12.42 -0.01
C ALA A 158 7.92 -11.08 -0.72
N ASN A 159 6.92 -10.20 -0.88
CA ASN A 159 7.08 -8.93 -1.57
C ASN A 159 7.77 -7.88 -0.69
N ASP A 160 8.90 -7.34 -1.13
CA ASP A 160 9.68 -6.34 -0.37
C ASP A 160 8.91 -5.05 -0.05
N ASN A 161 7.87 -4.71 -0.82
CA ASN A 161 7.09 -3.50 -0.56
C ASN A 161 6.09 -3.68 0.59
N LEU A 162 5.87 -4.89 1.12
CA LEU A 162 4.85 -5.16 2.15
C LEU A 162 4.95 -4.22 3.36
N MET A 163 6.20 -3.89 3.72
CA MET A 163 6.56 -3.04 4.86
C MET A 163 5.99 -1.61 4.81
N GLU A 164 5.53 -1.15 3.65
CA GLU A 164 4.98 0.21 3.47
C GLU A 164 3.56 0.36 4.05
N SER A 165 2.85 -0.75 4.33
CA SER A 165 1.54 -0.73 4.97
C SER A 165 1.51 -1.68 6.16
N GLU A 166 1.56 -1.10 7.36
CA GLU A 166 1.43 -1.85 8.62
C GLU A 166 0.11 -2.65 8.66
N ARG A 167 -0.99 -2.01 8.26
CA ARG A 167 -2.33 -2.63 8.24
C ARG A 167 -2.42 -3.81 7.28
N PHE A 168 -1.91 -3.66 6.07
CA PHE A 168 -1.96 -4.73 5.07
C PHE A 168 -1.07 -5.90 5.47
N SER A 169 0.12 -5.61 6.04
CA SER A 169 1.00 -6.63 6.59
C SER A 169 0.33 -7.40 7.74
N GLN A 170 -0.35 -6.69 8.66
CA GLN A 170 -1.11 -7.31 9.75
C GLN A 170 -2.26 -8.17 9.24
N LEU A 171 -2.98 -7.71 8.21
CA LEU A 171 -4.05 -8.49 7.56
C LEU A 171 -3.50 -9.79 6.98
N LEU A 172 -2.42 -9.74 6.20
CA LEU A 172 -1.84 -10.94 5.62
C LEU A 172 -1.35 -11.90 6.69
N LEU A 173 -0.66 -11.41 7.72
CA LEU A 173 -0.23 -12.23 8.85
C LEU A 173 -1.42 -12.92 9.54
N ALA A 174 -2.52 -12.19 9.78
CA ALA A 174 -3.72 -12.76 10.38
C ALA A 174 -4.36 -13.84 9.50
N ILE A 175 -4.44 -13.62 8.18
CA ILE A 175 -4.95 -14.62 7.22
C ILE A 175 -4.06 -15.87 7.24
N PHE A 176 -2.74 -15.68 7.27
CA PHE A 176 -1.78 -16.79 7.31
C PHE A 176 -1.89 -17.61 8.59
N HIS A 177 -1.95 -16.93 9.74
CA HIS A 177 -2.10 -17.59 11.02
C HIS A 177 -3.39 -18.43 11.06
N LEU A 178 -4.51 -17.85 10.61
CA LEU A 178 -5.77 -18.57 10.50
C LEU A 178 -5.68 -19.77 9.55
N PHE A 179 -5.04 -19.60 8.39
CA PHE A 179 -4.83 -20.69 7.45
C PHE A 179 -4.01 -21.84 8.08
N GLU A 180 -2.90 -21.54 8.73
CA GLU A 180 -2.05 -22.53 9.39
C GLU A 180 -2.83 -23.31 10.46
N GLU A 181 -3.62 -22.60 11.28
CA GLU A 181 -4.40 -23.24 12.32
C GLU A 181 -5.49 -24.16 11.75
N LEU A 182 -6.15 -23.75 10.66
CA LEU A 182 -7.15 -24.57 9.97
C LEU A 182 -6.54 -25.78 9.25
N ASP A 183 -5.32 -25.66 8.72
CA ASP A 183 -4.62 -26.73 8.00
C ASP A 183 -4.05 -27.80 8.96
N LEU A 184 -3.58 -27.38 10.15
CA LEU A 184 -3.05 -28.30 11.17
C LEU A 184 -4.13 -29.14 11.86
N ARG A 185 -5.38 -28.69 11.85
CA ARG A 185 -6.50 -29.36 12.52
C ARG A 185 -7.10 -30.45 11.62
N LYS A 186 -6.95 -31.71 12.05
CA LYS A 186 -7.43 -32.89 11.30
C LYS A 186 -8.95 -33.00 11.19
N ASP A 187 -9.68 -32.56 12.21
CA ASP A 187 -11.15 -32.61 12.26
C ASP A 187 -11.70 -31.25 12.73
N LEU A 188 -12.29 -30.50 11.79
CA LEU A 188 -12.96 -29.22 12.05
C LEU A 188 -14.45 -29.40 12.38
N GLN A 189 -15.00 -30.61 12.26
CA GLN A 189 -16.39 -30.91 12.57
C GLN A 189 -16.60 -31.25 14.05
N ASN A 190 -15.61 -31.85 14.70
CA ASN A 190 -15.65 -32.21 16.13
C ASN A 190 -14.63 -31.42 16.96
N LEU A 191 -14.71 -30.09 16.91
CA LEU A 191 -13.87 -29.23 17.75
C LEU A 191 -14.41 -29.11 19.17
N MET A 192 -13.51 -29.01 20.14
CA MET A 192 -13.87 -28.64 21.51
C MET A 192 -14.44 -27.21 21.52
N PRO A 193 -15.38 -26.87 22.43
CA PRO A 193 -15.97 -25.54 22.48
C PRO A 193 -14.95 -24.40 22.60
N SER A 194 -13.86 -24.62 23.33
CA SER A 194 -12.77 -23.64 23.49
C SER A 194 -12.00 -23.40 22.18
N ASP A 195 -11.76 -24.45 21.39
CA ASP A 195 -11.09 -24.36 20.10
C ASP A 195 -11.97 -23.64 19.06
N LEU A 196 -13.27 -23.93 19.07
CA LEU A 196 -14.23 -23.27 18.20
C LEU A 196 -14.32 -21.76 18.49
N GLU A 197 -14.30 -21.37 19.77
CA GLU A 197 -14.29 -19.95 20.15
C GLU A 197 -12.96 -19.27 19.78
N HIS A 198 -11.82 -19.95 19.96
CA HIS A 198 -10.51 -19.43 19.52
C HIS A 198 -10.49 -19.11 18.03
N LEU A 199 -10.86 -20.09 17.19
CA LEU A 199 -10.95 -19.89 15.73
C LEU A 199 -11.96 -18.81 15.36
N SER A 200 -13.09 -18.74 16.08
CA SER A 200 -14.08 -17.68 15.84
C SER A 200 -13.48 -16.30 16.10
N GLU A 201 -12.67 -16.14 17.14
CA GLU A 201 -12.00 -14.87 17.45
C GLU A 201 -10.97 -14.50 16.37
N ASP A 202 -10.18 -15.45 15.89
CA ASP A 202 -9.21 -15.19 14.82
C ASP A 202 -9.90 -14.86 13.49
N ILE A 203 -11.03 -15.49 13.18
CA ILE A 203 -11.86 -15.14 12.02
C ILE A 203 -12.44 -13.74 12.16
N ARG A 204 -12.94 -13.35 13.34
CA ARG A 204 -13.42 -11.98 13.60
C ARG A 204 -12.30 -10.97 13.37
N ARG A 205 -11.08 -11.27 13.84
CA ARG A 205 -9.89 -10.43 13.64
C ARG A 205 -9.55 -10.27 12.15
N VAL A 206 -9.46 -11.37 11.41
CA VAL A 206 -9.21 -11.37 9.97
C VAL A 206 -10.29 -10.56 9.25
N TYR A 207 -11.55 -10.80 9.57
CA TYR A 207 -12.66 -10.14 8.90
C TYR A 207 -12.71 -8.63 9.17
N LEU A 208 -12.38 -8.20 10.40
CA LEU A 208 -12.27 -6.79 10.72
C LEU A 208 -11.16 -6.11 9.92
N LEU A 209 -9.94 -6.67 9.97
CA LEU A 209 -8.78 -6.13 9.24
C LEU A 209 -9.06 -6.08 7.72
N LEU A 210 -9.67 -7.13 7.19
CA LEU A 210 -9.99 -7.27 5.78
C LEU A 210 -10.97 -6.18 5.33
N ASN A 211 -12.03 -5.96 6.10
CA ASN A 211 -13.04 -4.94 5.79
C ASN A 211 -12.49 -3.52 5.93
N GLU A 212 -11.70 -3.24 6.96
CA GLU A 212 -11.10 -1.92 7.08
C GLU A 212 -10.15 -1.62 5.93
N GLN A 213 -9.30 -2.60 5.55
CA GLN A 213 -8.39 -2.48 4.42
C GLN A 213 -9.13 -2.34 3.09
N TRP A 214 -10.27 -3.01 2.94
CA TRP A 214 -11.12 -2.91 1.77
C TRP A 214 -11.75 -1.53 1.65
N ILE A 215 -12.29 -0.99 2.75
CA ILE A 215 -12.81 0.38 2.80
C ILE A 215 -11.74 1.41 2.42
N ASP A 216 -10.53 1.27 2.97
CA ASP A 216 -9.40 2.16 2.63
C ASP A 216 -9.04 2.05 1.14
N TYR A 217 -8.97 0.84 0.61
CA TYR A 217 -8.70 0.59 -0.80
C TYR A 217 -9.76 1.21 -1.72
N LEU A 218 -11.04 1.04 -1.40
CA LEU A 218 -12.14 1.62 -2.18
C LEU A 218 -12.14 3.15 -2.14
N PHE A 219 -11.87 3.73 -0.96
CA PHE A 219 -11.73 5.17 -0.83
C PHE A 219 -10.56 5.69 -1.68
N HIS A 220 -9.43 4.99 -1.70
CA HIS A 220 -8.30 5.30 -2.56
C HIS A 220 -8.67 5.19 -4.06
N LEU A 221 -9.36 4.12 -4.47
CA LEU A 221 -9.84 3.98 -5.86
C LEU A 221 -10.77 5.12 -6.24
N LYS A 222 -11.68 5.54 -5.35
CA LYS A 222 -12.59 6.65 -5.62
C LYS A 222 -11.83 7.95 -5.94
N GLN A 223 -10.72 8.21 -5.24
CA GLN A 223 -9.92 9.43 -5.44
C GLN A 223 -9.04 9.36 -6.69
N ASN A 224 -8.41 8.21 -6.93
CA ASN A 224 -7.28 8.11 -7.86
C ASN A 224 -7.58 7.28 -9.12
N ALA A 225 -8.60 6.40 -9.08
CA ALA A 225 -9.01 5.56 -10.20
C ALA A 225 -10.54 5.34 -10.23
N PRO A 226 -11.34 6.38 -10.54
CA PRO A 226 -12.81 6.31 -10.47
C PRO A 226 -13.43 5.18 -11.33
N TYR A 227 -12.77 4.80 -12.42
CA TYR A 227 -13.22 3.68 -13.28
C TYR A 227 -13.11 2.33 -12.57
N LEU A 228 -12.07 2.08 -11.77
CA LEU A 228 -11.93 0.88 -10.95
C LEU A 228 -12.91 0.91 -9.77
N PHE A 229 -13.16 2.10 -9.21
CA PHE A 229 -14.15 2.25 -8.15
C PHE A 229 -15.56 1.86 -8.61
N SER A 230 -15.99 2.33 -9.79
CA SER A 230 -17.31 1.97 -10.33
C SER A 230 -17.45 0.46 -10.54
N LEU A 231 -16.38 -0.22 -10.99
CA LEU A 231 -16.37 -1.69 -11.08
C LEU A 231 -16.52 -2.34 -9.70
N ALA A 232 -15.74 -1.90 -8.72
CA ALA A 232 -15.76 -2.45 -7.37
C ALA A 232 -17.11 -2.24 -6.64
N VAL A 233 -17.80 -1.13 -6.90
CA VAL A 233 -19.17 -0.88 -6.42
C VAL A 233 -20.16 -1.88 -7.01
N ARG A 234 -20.04 -2.21 -8.30
CA ARG A 234 -20.92 -3.19 -8.97
C ARG A 234 -20.68 -4.62 -8.51
N THR A 235 -19.44 -4.95 -8.15
CA THR A 235 -19.06 -6.27 -7.63
C THR A 235 -18.97 -6.29 -6.11
N ASN A 236 -19.74 -5.43 -5.43
CA ASN A 236 -19.70 -5.30 -3.99
C ASN A 236 -20.05 -6.65 -3.32
N PRO A 237 -19.15 -7.24 -2.50
CA PRO A 237 -19.37 -8.52 -1.83
C PRO A 237 -20.51 -8.49 -0.80
N PHE A 238 -20.97 -7.30 -0.39
CA PHE A 238 -22.13 -7.09 0.48
C PHE A 238 -23.46 -6.96 -0.28
N ASP A 239 -23.43 -6.88 -1.61
CA ASP A 239 -24.64 -6.83 -2.41
C ASP A 239 -24.93 -8.19 -3.06
N PRO A 240 -25.96 -8.93 -2.60
CA PRO A 240 -26.33 -10.21 -3.19
C PRO A 240 -26.86 -10.07 -4.64
N GLU A 241 -27.24 -8.86 -5.07
CA GLU A 241 -27.70 -8.56 -6.44
C GLU A 241 -26.58 -7.99 -7.34
N ALA A 242 -25.33 -7.97 -6.87
CA ALA A 242 -24.18 -7.49 -7.63
C ALA A 242 -24.04 -8.18 -9.00
N ARG A 243 -24.01 -7.39 -10.09
CA ARG A 243 -23.82 -7.87 -11.47
C ARG A 243 -22.70 -7.09 -12.14
N VAL A 244 -21.84 -7.81 -12.87
CA VAL A 244 -20.68 -7.25 -13.59
C VAL A 244 -21.12 -6.53 -14.88
N GLU A 245 -22.13 -7.06 -15.56
CA GLU A 245 -22.58 -6.58 -16.86
C GLU A 245 -23.67 -5.51 -16.73
N VAL A 246 -23.60 -4.46 -17.55
CA VAL A 246 -24.65 -3.44 -17.67
C VAL A 246 -25.69 -3.97 -18.65
N GLY A 247 -26.87 -4.33 -18.14
CA GLY A 247 -28.08 -4.57 -18.93
C GLY A 247 -28.97 -3.34 -18.94
#